data_AF-A0A447PLW0-F1
#
_entry.id   AF-A0A447PLW0-F1
#
_cell.length_a   1.000
_cell.length_b   1.000
_cell.length_c   1.000
_cell.angle_alpha   90.00
_cell.angle_beta   90.00
_cell.angle_gamma   90.00
#
_symmetry.space_group_name_H-M   'P 1'
#
loop_
_entity.id
_entity.type
_entity.pdbx_description
1 polymer ?
#
loop_
_entity_poly.entity_id
_entity_poly.type
_entity_poly.pdbx_seq_one_letter_code
_entity_poly.pdbx_strand_id
1 'polypeptide(L)'
;MRVTVTKSNEKATEAIKGWVDAYNSLIDTFNTLTKYKEVDPGAETQDKDNGALIGDSVVRTIQTGIRAQFANGGSTGAFKTLNEIGISSDGTTGKLKIDDTKLKKALDENTASVRELLVGDG
;
A
#
# COMPACT_ATOMS: atom_id res chain seq x y z
N MET A 1 -33.88 -25.77 14.52
CA MET A 1 -32.51 -25.22 14.60
C MET A 1 -32.40 -24.10 13.56
N ARG A 2 -32.31 -22.82 13.98
CA ARG A 2 -32.04 -21.70 13.07
C ARG A 2 -30.52 -21.54 13.01
N VAL A 3 -29.95 -21.69 11.83
CA VAL A 3 -28.56 -21.30 11.57
C VAL A 3 -28.58 -19.82 11.20
N THR A 4 -28.01 -18.98 12.06
CA THR A 4 -27.82 -17.57 11.77
C THR A 4 -26.50 -17.42 11.05
N VAL A 5 -26.52 -17.06 9.76
CA VAL A 5 -25.31 -16.68 9.03
C VAL A 5 -25.05 -15.21 9.37
N THR A 6 -24.19 -14.97 10.36
CA THR A 6 -23.66 -13.63 10.64
C THR A 6 -22.46 -13.37 9.73
N LYS A 7 -22.52 -12.29 8.95
CA LYS A 7 -21.39 -11.79 8.16
C LYS A 7 -20.31 -11.29 9.13
N SER A 8 -19.17 -11.97 9.24
CA SER A 8 -17.99 -11.47 9.96
C SER A 8 -17.00 -10.85 8.98
N ASN A 9 -16.68 -9.58 9.21
CA ASN A 9 -15.70 -8.80 8.44
C ASN A 9 -14.29 -8.88 9.06
N GLU A 10 -14.08 -9.66 10.12
CA GLU A 10 -12.81 -9.74 10.86
C GLU A 10 -11.68 -10.25 9.97
N LYS A 11 -11.87 -11.41 9.31
CA LYS A 11 -10.86 -11.99 8.41
C LYS A 11 -10.51 -11.07 7.25
N ALA A 12 -11.51 -10.35 6.70
CA ALA A 12 -11.28 -9.38 5.64
C ALA A 12 -10.45 -8.19 6.15
N THR A 13 -10.78 -7.70 7.35
CA THR A 13 -10.04 -6.61 7.99
C THR A 13 -8.59 -7.01 8.27
N GLU A 14 -8.36 -8.19 8.83
CA GLU A 14 -7.02 -8.73 9.10
C GLU A 14 -6.20 -8.90 7.82
N ALA A 15 -6.80 -9.46 6.77
CA ALA A 15 -6.14 -9.61 5.48
C ALA A 15 -5.73 -8.26 4.87
N ILE A 16 -6.60 -7.25 4.96
CA ILE A 16 -6.31 -5.90 4.47
C ILE A 16 -5.18 -5.26 5.27
N LYS A 17 -5.18 -5.40 6.60
CA LYS A 17 -4.10 -4.91 7.47
C LYS A 17 -2.78 -5.58 7.14
N GLY A 18 -2.74 -6.91 7.09
CA GLY A 18 -1.53 -7.66 6.75
C GLY A 18 -0.98 -7.30 5.36
N TRP A 19 -1.87 -7.04 4.40
CA TRP A 19 -1.47 -6.57 3.08
C TRP A 19 -0.84 -5.15 3.13
N VAL A 20 -1.46 -4.20 3.84
CA VAL A 20 -0.91 -2.85 4.04
C VAL A 20 0.44 -2.91 4.76
N ASP A 21 0.59 -3.78 5.75
CA ASP A 21 1.83 -3.97 6.50
C ASP A 21 2.95 -4.54 5.62
N ALA A 22 2.64 -5.53 4.77
CA ALA A 22 3.59 -6.10 3.81
C ALA A 22 4.04 -5.05 2.79
N TYR A 23 3.10 -4.25 2.26
CA TYR A 23 3.42 -3.13 1.38
C TYR A 23 4.33 -2.10 2.08
N ASN A 24 3.98 -1.68 3.29
CA ASN A 24 4.77 -0.68 4.03
C ASN A 24 6.18 -1.20 4.36
N SER A 25 6.31 -2.49 4.69
CA SER A 25 7.61 -3.15 4.91
C SER A 25 8.48 -3.15 3.65
N LEU A 26 7.87 -3.36 2.48
CA LEU A 26 8.57 -3.27 1.19
C LEU A 26 9.04 -1.84 0.90
N ILE A 27 8.20 -0.84 1.16
CA ILE A 27 8.58 0.57 1.04
C ILE A 27 9.76 0.91 1.97
N ASP A 28 9.76 0.41 3.21
CA ASP A 28 10.88 0.59 4.14
C ASP A 28 12.17 -0.05 3.67
N THR A 29 12.08 -1.24 3.08
CA THR A 29 13.22 -1.92 2.47
C THR A 29 13.80 -1.07 1.35
N PHE A 30 12.96 -0.54 0.46
CA PHE A 30 13.46 0.33 -0.60
C PHE A 30 14.04 1.64 -0.08
N ASN A 31 13.36 2.31 0.85
CA ASN A 31 13.86 3.55 1.45
C ASN A 31 15.24 3.35 2.09
N THR A 32 15.45 2.20 2.73
CA THR A 32 16.75 1.83 3.30
C THR A 32 17.80 1.59 2.20
N LEU A 33 17.46 0.83 1.16
CA LEU A 33 18.38 0.46 0.09
C LEU A 33 18.70 1.63 -0.85
N THR A 34 17.81 2.61 -1.00
CA THR A 34 18.00 3.76 -1.90
C THR A 34 18.30 5.06 -1.16
N LYS A 35 18.52 5.01 0.16
CA LYS A 35 18.77 6.19 0.97
C LYS A 35 20.00 6.95 0.45
N TYR A 36 19.85 8.26 0.29
CA TYR A 36 20.96 9.19 0.10
C TYR A 36 21.23 9.95 1.40
N LYS A 37 22.51 10.15 1.69
CA LYS A 37 22.99 11.08 2.69
C LYS A 37 23.87 12.10 1.97
N GLU A 38 23.51 13.36 2.16
CA GLU A 38 24.21 14.47 1.56
C GLU A 38 25.68 14.50 2.00
N VAL A 39 26.56 14.72 1.04
CA VAL A 39 27.99 14.93 1.28
C VAL A 39 28.31 16.42 1.17
N ASP A 40 29.37 16.84 1.85
CA ASP A 40 29.82 18.23 1.79
C ASP A 40 30.12 18.66 0.33
N PRO A 41 29.81 19.91 -0.05
CA PRO A 41 30.13 20.43 -1.37
C PRO A 41 31.63 20.26 -1.69
N GLY A 42 31.94 19.51 -2.75
CA GLY A 42 33.32 19.22 -3.17
C GLY A 42 33.91 17.92 -2.62
N ALA A 43 33.15 17.12 -1.86
CA ALA A 43 33.58 15.79 -1.45
C ALA A 43 33.77 14.86 -2.66
N GLU A 44 34.93 14.22 -2.75
CA GLU A 44 35.25 13.28 -3.84
C GLU A 44 34.61 11.89 -3.67
N THR A 45 34.11 11.59 -2.46
CA THR A 45 33.54 10.28 -2.12
C THR A 45 32.13 10.42 -1.57
N GLN A 46 31.27 9.48 -1.95
CA GLN A 46 29.92 9.32 -1.40
C GLN A 46 29.95 8.97 0.10
N ASP A 47 28.88 9.29 0.84
CA ASP A 47 28.78 8.91 2.25
C ASP A 47 28.61 7.39 2.39
N LYS A 48 29.36 6.79 3.32
CA LYS A 48 29.32 5.34 3.62
C LYS A 48 27.96 4.86 4.16
N ASP A 49 27.11 5.77 4.63
CA ASP A 49 25.78 5.48 5.14
C ASP A 49 24.70 5.58 4.03
N ASN A 50 25.12 5.75 2.76
CA ASN A 50 24.23 5.60 1.61
C ASN A 50 23.72 4.16 1.50
N GLY A 51 22.48 4.03 1.02
CA GLY A 51 21.89 2.74 0.72
C GLY A 51 22.63 2.06 -0.44
N ALA A 52 22.77 0.74 -0.36
CA ALA A 52 23.55 -0.05 -1.33
C ALA A 52 23.04 0.02 -2.78
N LEU A 53 21.78 0.39 -2.97
CA LEU A 53 21.10 0.49 -4.27
C LEU A 53 20.75 1.94 -4.61
N ILE A 54 21.42 2.92 -3.99
CA ILE A 54 21.28 4.32 -4.41
C ILE A 54 21.62 4.44 -5.90
N GLY A 55 20.73 5.08 -6.67
CA GLY A 55 20.94 5.23 -8.11
C GLY A 55 20.49 4.03 -8.95
N ASP A 56 20.15 2.89 -8.35
CA ASP A 56 19.71 1.69 -9.07
C ASP A 56 18.37 1.92 -9.81
N SER A 57 18.37 1.68 -11.11
CA SER A 57 17.19 1.87 -11.96
C SER A 57 16.13 0.78 -11.79
N VAL A 58 16.52 -0.45 -11.47
CA VAL A 58 15.61 -1.59 -11.27
C VAL A 58 14.76 -1.35 -10.04
N VAL A 59 15.36 -0.87 -8.94
CA VAL A 59 14.61 -0.52 -7.73
C VAL A 59 13.58 0.56 -8.01
N ARG A 60 13.96 1.62 -8.75
CA ARG A 60 13.02 2.67 -9.16
C ARG A 60 11.88 2.11 -10.03
N THR A 61 12.19 1.25 -11.00
CA THR A 61 11.17 0.61 -11.84
C THR A 61 10.18 -0.21 -11.01
N ILE A 62 10.66 -0.99 -10.04
CA ILE A 62 9.79 -1.79 -9.16
C ILE A 62 8.92 -0.87 -8.29
N GLN A 63 9.49 0.17 -7.68
CA GLN A 63 8.74 1.16 -6.90
C GLN A 63 7.62 1.82 -7.71
N THR A 64 7.93 2.27 -8.93
CA THR A 64 6.95 2.89 -9.83
C THR A 64 5.88 1.89 -10.27
N GLY A 65 6.28 0.65 -10.62
CA GLY A 65 5.35 -0.40 -11.03
C GLY A 65 4.35 -0.74 -9.93
N ILE A 66 4.83 -0.89 -8.69
CA ILE A 66 4.00 -1.12 -7.51
C ILE A 66 3.03 0.05 -7.28
N ARG A 67 3.51 1.31 -7.31
CA ARG A 67 2.63 2.49 -7.15
C ARG A 67 1.57 2.59 -8.26
N ALA A 68 1.93 2.23 -9.50
CA ALA A 68 1.01 2.28 -10.63
C ALA A 68 -0.16 1.30 -10.51
N GLN A 69 0.05 0.12 -9.90
CA GLN A 69 -1.04 -0.82 -9.61
C GLN A 69 -2.12 -0.21 -8.70
N PHE A 70 -1.74 0.72 -7.81
CA PHE A 70 -2.67 1.37 -6.88
C PHE A 70 -3.27 2.68 -7.40
N ALA A 71 -2.63 3.29 -8.40
CA ALA A 71 -3.13 4.49 -9.06
C ALA A 71 -4.22 4.18 -10.09
N ASN A 72 -4.20 2.96 -10.66
CA ASN A 72 -5.19 2.51 -11.63
C ASN A 72 -6.46 2.04 -10.92
N GLY A 73 -7.37 2.98 -10.63
CA GLY A 73 -8.74 2.71 -10.18
C GLY A 73 -9.55 2.06 -11.31
N GLY A 74 -9.35 0.76 -11.52
CA GLY A 74 -10.00 -0.03 -12.57
C GLY A 74 -11.29 -0.73 -12.13
N SER A 75 -11.73 -0.54 -10.88
CA SER A 75 -12.95 -1.19 -10.37
C SER A 75 -14.20 -0.58 -11.00
N THR A 76 -15.03 -1.42 -11.61
CA THR A 76 -16.39 -1.09 -12.04
C THR A 76 -17.43 -1.19 -10.92
N GLY A 77 -17.01 -1.71 -9.76
CA GLY A 77 -17.84 -1.89 -8.58
C GLY A 77 -18.20 -0.58 -7.85
N ALA A 78 -18.88 -0.73 -6.70
CA ALA A 78 -19.37 0.39 -5.90
C ALA A 78 -18.25 1.29 -5.34
N PHE A 79 -17.06 0.73 -5.13
CA PHE A 79 -15.85 1.47 -4.74
C PHE A 79 -14.87 1.46 -5.91
N LYS A 80 -14.40 2.64 -6.30
CA LYS A 80 -13.52 2.88 -7.46
C LYS A 80 -12.08 3.13 -7.04
N THR A 81 -11.87 3.58 -5.81
CA THR A 81 -10.55 3.96 -5.29
C THR A 81 -10.31 3.41 -3.89
N LEU A 82 -9.03 3.18 -3.56
CA LEU A 82 -8.61 2.77 -2.21
C LEU A 82 -9.08 3.75 -1.12
N ASN A 83 -9.16 5.05 -1.44
CA ASN A 83 -9.56 6.08 -0.47
C ASN A 83 -11.03 5.91 -0.03
N GLU A 84 -11.91 5.48 -0.93
CA GLU A 84 -13.33 5.23 -0.62
C GLU A 84 -13.52 4.09 0.39
N ILE A 85 -12.57 3.16 0.47
CA ILE A 85 -12.55 2.08 1.48
C ILE A 85 -11.65 2.38 2.67
N GLY A 86 -11.18 3.63 2.83
CA GLY A 86 -10.37 4.06 3.96
C GLY A 86 -8.87 3.78 3.84
N ILE A 87 -8.36 3.44 2.65
CA ILE A 87 -6.93 3.22 2.42
C ILE A 87 -6.36 4.41 1.64
N SER A 88 -5.35 5.08 2.17
CA SER A 88 -4.73 6.26 1.55
C SER A 88 -3.22 6.12 1.44
N SER A 89 -2.62 6.75 0.44
CA SER A 89 -1.16 6.86 0.32
C SER A 89 -0.68 8.15 0.97
N ASP A 90 0.41 8.06 1.72
CA ASP A 90 1.18 9.18 2.19
C ASP A 90 1.91 9.84 0.99
N GLY A 91 1.72 11.14 0.79
CA GLY A 91 2.26 11.84 -0.38
C GLY A 91 3.79 11.97 -0.38
N THR A 92 4.44 11.82 0.77
CA THR A 92 5.89 11.97 0.92
C THR A 92 6.58 10.62 0.81
N THR A 93 6.11 9.65 1.57
CA THR A 93 6.75 8.33 1.68
C THR A 93 6.18 7.31 0.70
N GLY A 94 4.95 7.51 0.22
CA GLY A 94 4.21 6.51 -0.56
C GLY A 94 3.69 5.34 0.29
N LYS A 95 3.82 5.38 1.62
CA LYS A 95 3.26 4.36 2.54
C LYS A 95 1.74 4.42 2.56
N LEU A 96 1.10 3.28 2.78
CA LEU A 96 -0.34 3.20 2.94
C LEU A 96 -0.76 3.39 4.40
N LYS A 97 -1.89 4.06 4.60
CA LYS A 97 -2.55 4.29 5.89
C LYS A 97 -3.98 3.80 5.82
N ILE A 98 -4.43 3.15 6.89
CA ILE A 98 -5.80 2.68 7.05
C ILE A 98 -6.56 3.62 8.00
N ASP A 99 -7.72 4.08 7.56
CA ASP A 99 -8.78 4.61 8.42
C ASP A 99 -9.70 3.44 8.79
N ASP A 100 -9.52 2.90 10.01
CA ASP A 100 -10.28 1.74 10.49
C ASP A 100 -11.79 1.99 10.48
N THR A 101 -12.22 3.23 10.68
CA THR A 101 -13.65 3.58 10.72
C THR A 101 -14.26 3.51 9.32
N LYS A 102 -13.57 4.11 8.32
CA LYS A 102 -14.01 4.03 6.92
C LYS A 102 -13.93 2.61 6.37
N LEU A 103 -12.86 1.88 6.69
CA LEU A 103 -12.72 0.49 6.27
C LEU A 103 -13.83 -0.38 6.83
N LYS A 104 -14.12 -0.26 8.13
CA LYS A 104 -15.23 -0.98 8.75
C LYS A 104 -16.56 -0.64 8.08
N LYS A 105 -16.82 0.64 7.85
CA LYS A 105 -18.03 1.11 7.16
C LYS A 105 -18.15 0.51 5.76
N ALA A 106 -17.10 0.56 4.95
CA ALA A 106 -17.10 0.02 3.60
C ALA A 106 -17.34 -1.50 3.56
N LEU A 107 -16.74 -2.25 4.50
CA LEU A 107 -16.97 -3.69 4.65
C LEU A 107 -18.39 -4.01 5.11
N ASP A 108 -18.96 -3.22 6.03
CA ASP A 108 -20.34 -3.40 6.47
C ASP A 108 -21.32 -3.13 5.32
N GLU A 109 -21.09 -2.05 4.55
CA GLU A 109 -21.88 -1.68 3.37
C GLU A 109 -21.78 -2.71 2.25
N ASN A 110 -20.57 -3.05 1.77
CA ASN A 110 -20.39 -3.96 0.65
C ASN A 110 -19.00 -4.62 0.60
N THR A 111 -18.78 -5.66 1.40
CA THR A 111 -17.56 -6.48 1.37
C THR A 111 -17.20 -7.03 0.00
N ALA A 112 -18.19 -7.34 -0.85
CA ALA A 112 -17.93 -7.88 -2.18
C ALA A 112 -17.23 -6.84 -3.06
N SER A 113 -17.71 -5.60 -3.07
CA SER A 113 -17.06 -4.50 -3.80
C SER A 113 -15.74 -4.07 -3.17
N VAL A 114 -15.55 -4.19 -1.84
CA VAL A 114 -14.22 -4.01 -1.22
C VAL A 114 -13.24 -5.05 -1.74
N ARG A 115 -13.66 -6.31 -1.87
CA ARG A 115 -12.83 -7.40 -2.41
C ARG A 115 -12.52 -7.19 -3.89
N GLU A 116 -13.52 -6.83 -4.70
CA GLU A 116 -13.36 -6.54 -6.14
C GLU A 116 -12.32 -5.43 -6.36
N LEU A 117 -12.37 -4.36 -5.58
CA LEU A 117 -11.40 -3.28 -5.65
C LEU A 117 -9.96 -3.73 -5.33
N LEU A 118 -9.78 -4.63 -4.37
CA LEU A 118 -8.46 -5.05 -3.89
C LEU A 118 -7.83 -6.20 -4.68
N VAL A 119 -8.65 -7.10 -5.21
CA VAL A 119 -8.19 -8.34 -5.89
C VAL A 119 -8.40 -8.27 -7.40
N GLY A 120 -9.29 -7.39 -7.88
CA GLY A 120 -9.77 -7.39 -9.26
C GLY A 120 -10.91 -8.41 -9.46
N ASP A 121 -11.53 -8.36 -10.65
CA ASP A 121 -12.40 -9.42 -11.15
C ASP A 121 -11.46 -10.55 -11.62
N GLY A 122 -11.45 -11.67 -10.91
CA GLY A 122 -10.40 -12.70 -11.01
C GLY A 122 -10.13 -13.26 -12.40
#